data_AF-A0A7S1WTM1-F1
#
_entry.id   AF-A0A7S1WTM1-F1
#
_cell.length_a   1.000
_cell.length_b   1.000
_cell.length_c   1.000
_cell.angle_alpha   90.00
_cell.angle_beta   90.00
_cell.angle_gamma   90.00
#
_symmetry.space_group_name_H-M   'P 1'
#
loop_
_entity.id
_entity.type
_entity.pdbx_description
1 polymer ?
#
loop_
_entity_poly.entity_id
_entity_poly.type
_entity_poly.pdbx_seq_one_letter_code
_entity_poly.pdbx_strand_id
1 'polypeptide(L)'
;MDPAQIDTIFSAYGNVISSKFLQGQRGTNAALVRFQSVDEAKWIVENLNGNIAQGLTTPIQVAYARPQRRDGGKGAERGAERGAERGAE
;
A
#
# COMPACT_ATOMS: atom_id res chain seq x y z
N MET A 1 10.19 2.43 5.94
CA MET A 1 10.39 2.32 4.48
C MET A 1 10.21 3.70 3.90
N ASP A 2 11.24 4.16 3.20
CA ASP A 2 11.37 5.51 2.66
C ASP A 2 11.12 5.55 1.15
N PRO A 3 10.66 6.68 0.58
CA PRO A 3 10.38 6.81 -0.84
C PRO A 3 11.61 6.48 -1.72
N ALA A 4 12.80 6.91 -1.31
CA ALA A 4 14.04 6.64 -2.03
C ALA A 4 14.41 5.14 -2.03
N GLN A 5 14.11 4.43 -0.94
CA GLN A 5 14.42 2.99 -0.83
C GLN A 5 13.49 2.14 -1.70
N ILE A 6 12.24 2.55 -1.88
CA ILE A 6 11.28 1.84 -2.75
C ILE A 6 11.86 1.68 -4.15
N ASP A 7 12.31 2.78 -4.75
CA ASP A 7 12.81 2.75 -6.12
C ASP A 7 14.04 1.85 -6.26
N THR A 8 14.98 1.93 -5.31
CA THR A 8 16.17 1.08 -5.28
C THR A 8 15.83 -0.41 -5.11
N ILE A 9 14.96 -0.75 -4.17
CA ILE A 9 14.60 -2.16 -3.88
C ILE A 9 13.83 -2.74 -5.07
N PHE A 10 12.85 -2.03 -5.60
CA PHE A 10 11.99 -2.53 -6.67
C PHE A 10 12.68 -2.53 -8.04
N SER A 11 13.65 -1.65 -8.27
CA SER A 11 14.48 -1.67 -9.49
C SER A 11 15.36 -2.92 -9.61
N ALA A 12 15.63 -3.63 -8.51
CA ALA A 12 16.34 -4.92 -8.57
C ALA A 12 15.47 -6.05 -9.14
N TYR A 13 14.15 -5.89 -9.15
CA TYR A 13 13.19 -6.91 -9.60
C TYR A 13 12.58 -6.62 -10.98
N GLY A 14 12.70 -5.40 -11.48
CA GLY A 14 12.18 -5.01 -12.80
C GLY A 14 12.33 -3.52 -13.08
N ASN A 15 11.94 -3.09 -14.27
CA ASN A 15 12.03 -1.69 -14.66
C ASN A 15 10.88 -0.86 -14.08
N VAL A 16 11.19 0.02 -13.11
CA VAL A 16 10.22 0.90 -12.46
C VAL A 16 9.97 2.13 -13.34
N ILE A 17 8.73 2.31 -13.78
CA ILE A 17 8.28 3.47 -14.55
C ILE A 17 7.92 4.64 -13.64
N SER A 18 7.29 4.34 -12.50
CA SER A 18 6.88 5.34 -11.53
C SER A 18 6.61 4.71 -10.17
N SER A 19 7.02 5.40 -9.11
CA SER A 19 6.73 5.03 -7.73
C SER A 19 6.03 6.19 -7.02
N LYS A 20 4.99 5.90 -6.24
CA LYS A 20 4.25 6.88 -5.43
C LYS A 20 4.16 6.39 -4.01
N PHE A 21 4.79 7.13 -3.10
CA PHE A 21 4.73 6.86 -1.68
C PHE A 21 3.41 7.36 -1.07
N LEU A 22 2.81 6.54 -0.22
CA LEU A 22 1.57 6.80 0.49
C LEU A 22 1.86 6.70 2.00
N GLN A 23 2.02 7.85 2.64
CA GLN A 23 2.19 7.88 4.09
C GLN A 23 0.83 7.64 4.76
N GLY A 24 0.69 6.53 5.47
CA GLY A 24 -0.52 6.24 6.23
C GLY A 24 -0.52 6.94 7.58
N GLN A 25 -1.71 7.27 8.05
CA GLN A 25 -1.91 8.09 9.26
C GLN A 25 -1.64 7.34 10.58
N ARG A 26 -1.45 6.01 10.54
CA ARG A 26 -1.25 5.15 11.71
C ARG A 26 0.06 4.35 11.66
N GLY A 27 1.07 4.87 10.96
CA GLY A 27 2.37 4.21 10.81
C GLY A 27 2.40 3.07 9.78
N THR A 28 1.28 2.81 9.10
CA THR A 28 1.23 1.89 7.96
C THR A 28 1.57 2.65 6.69
N ASN A 29 2.82 2.58 6.26
CA ASN A 29 3.26 3.22 5.02
C ASN A 29 2.98 2.27 3.85
N ALA A 30 2.41 2.80 2.77
CA ALA A 30 2.16 2.05 1.54
C ALA A 30 2.88 2.73 0.36
N ALA A 31 3.04 2.00 -0.73
CA ALA A 31 3.58 2.56 -1.96
C ALA A 31 2.90 1.91 -3.17
N LEU A 32 2.72 2.70 -4.21
CA LEU A 32 2.27 2.23 -5.52
C LEU A 32 3.48 2.27 -6.45
N VAL A 33 3.85 1.12 -6.99
CA VAL A 33 4.95 0.99 -7.94
C VAL A 33 4.39 0.51 -9.27
N ARG A 34 4.72 1.20 -10.35
CA ARG A 34 4.34 0.86 -11.71
C ARG A 34 5.57 0.31 -12.43
N PHE A 35 5.49 -0.94 -12.83
CA PHE A 35 6.49 -1.60 -13.66
C PHE A 35 6.22 -1.39 -15.15
N GLN A 36 7.26 -1.61 -15.95
CA GLN A 36 7.16 -1.57 -17.41
C GLN A 36 6.33 -2.74 -17.94
N SER A 37 6.53 -3.94 -17.39
CA SER A 37 5.86 -5.17 -17.84
C SER A 37 4.98 -5.77 -16.75
N VAL A 38 3.89 -6.39 -17.18
CA VAL A 38 2.96 -7.09 -16.27
C VAL A 38 3.60 -8.34 -15.66
N ASP A 39 4.50 -8.99 -16.39
CA ASP A 39 5.21 -10.20 -15.93
C ASP A 39 6.10 -9.92 -14.72
N GLU A 40 6.86 -8.81 -14.76
CA GLU A 40 7.68 -8.31 -13.65
C GLU A 40 6.81 -8.05 -12.40
N ALA A 41 5.67 -7.37 -12.58
CA ALA A 41 4.74 -7.10 -11.49
C ALA A 41 4.11 -8.39 -10.92
N LYS A 42 3.80 -9.37 -11.78
CA LYS A 42 3.25 -10.66 -11.37
C LYS A 42 4.24 -11.44 -10.52
N TRP A 43 5.48 -11.54 -10.97
CA TRP A 43 6.53 -12.23 -10.22
C TRP A 43 6.68 -11.66 -8.81
N ILE A 44 6.64 -10.33 -8.67
CA ILE A 44 6.74 -9.65 -7.38
C ILE A 44 5.52 -9.97 -6.48
N VAL A 45 4.30 -9.93 -7.01
CA VAL A 45 3.11 -10.30 -6.22
C VAL A 45 3.18 -11.76 -5.76
N GLU A 46 3.64 -12.67 -6.61
CA GLU A 46 3.69 -14.10 -6.28
C GLU A 46 4.82 -14.47 -5.33
N ASN A 47 5.98 -13.82 -5.43
CA ASN A 47 7.19 -14.20 -4.67
C ASN A 47 7.49 -13.28 -3.49
N LEU A 48 7.09 -12.00 -3.52
CA LEU A 48 7.40 -11.04 -2.46
C LEU A 48 6.22 -10.74 -1.54
N ASN A 49 4.99 -11.10 -1.90
CA ASN A 49 3.85 -10.92 -1.01
C ASN A 49 3.96 -11.79 0.24
N GLY A 50 4.03 -11.16 1.42
CA GLY A 50 4.22 -11.84 2.70
C GLY A 50 5.67 -12.20 3.02
N ASN A 51 6.62 -11.88 2.12
CA ASN A 51 8.04 -12.12 2.30
C ASN A 51 8.78 -10.81 2.63
N ILE A 52 10.02 -10.95 3.09
CA ILE A 52 10.91 -9.83 3.40
C ILE A 52 11.75 -9.56 2.15
N ALA A 53 11.49 -8.44 1.46
CA ALA A 53 12.29 -8.05 0.31
C ALA A 53 13.72 -7.68 0.74
N GLN A 54 14.68 -7.86 -0.18
CA GLN A 54 16.08 -7.58 0.11
C GLN A 54 16.27 -6.10 0.43
N GLY A 55 16.90 -5.80 1.57
CA GLY A 55 17.06 -4.43 2.08
C GLY A 55 15.95 -3.97 3.03
N LEU A 56 14.95 -4.82 3.31
CA LEU A 56 13.95 -4.58 4.35
C LEU A 56 14.16 -5.50 5.55
N THR A 57 13.70 -5.04 6.71
CA THR A 57 13.71 -5.79 7.97
C THR A 57 12.33 -6.31 8.36
N THR A 58 11.29 -5.89 7.64
CA THR A 58 9.89 -6.24 7.92
C THR A 58 9.26 -6.86 6.67
N PRO A 59 8.34 -7.84 6.84
CA PRO A 59 7.64 -8.45 5.72
C PRO A 59 6.77 -7.41 5.02
N ILE A 60 6.74 -7.47 3.69
CA ILE A 60 5.91 -6.58 2.87
C ILE A 60 4.67 -7.29 2.38
N GLN A 61 3.59 -6.52 2.22
CA GLN A 61 2.39 -6.98 1.54
C GLN A 61 2.35 -6.37 0.15
N VAL A 62 2.23 -7.23 -0.85
CA VAL A 62 2.24 -6.84 -2.26
C VAL A 62 0.95 -7.33 -2.91
N ALA A 63 0.24 -6.42 -3.54
CA ALA A 63 -0.98 -6.72 -4.27
C ALA A 63 -1.08 -5.90 -5.54
N TYR A 64 -1.80 -6.41 -6.53
CA TYR A 64 -2.10 -5.65 -7.74
C TYR A 64 -2.86 -4.37 -7.40
N ALA A 65 -2.31 -3.24 -7.87
CA ALA A 65 -2.96 -1.94 -7.74
C ALA A 65 -4.36 -1.99 -8.35
N ARG A 66 -5.36 -1.60 -7.57
CA ARG A 66 -6.71 -1.43 -8.11
C ARG A 66 -6.71 -0.18 -8.99
N PRO A 67 -7.38 -0.21 -10.16
CA PRO A 67 -7.55 1.01 -10.93
C PRO A 67 -8.22 2.03 -10.02
N GLN A 68 -7.57 3.18 -9.83
CA GLN A 68 -8.16 4.29 -9.11
C GLN A 68 -9.40 4.68 -9.89
N ARG A 69 -10.59 4.24 -9.45
CA ARG A 69 -11.85 4.77 -9.98
C ARG A 69 -11.72 6.28 -9.78
N ARG A 70 -11.90 7.04 -10.87
CA ARG A 70 -11.72 8.50 -10.90
C ARG A 70 -12.85 9.23 -10.14
N ASP A 71 -13.48 8.54 -9.20
CA ASP A 71 -14.62 8.98 -8.42
C ASP A 71 -14.27 8.87 -6.93
N GLY A 72 -13.85 10.00 -6.35
CA GLY A 72 -14.10 10.34 -4.95
C GLY A 72 -13.68 9.34 -3.86
N GLY A 73 -12.45 8.85 -3.85
CA GLY A 73 -11.89 8.08 -2.72
C GLY A 73 -11.62 8.94 -1.48
N LYS A 74 -12.65 9.57 -0.93
CA LYS A 74 -12.69 10.11 0.43
C LYS A 74 -12.69 8.87 1.35
N GLY A 75 -11.58 8.63 2.05
CA GLY A 75 -11.50 7.57 3.05
C GLY A 75 -12.71 7.69 3.99
N ALA A 76 -13.53 6.63 4.01
CA ALA A 76 -14.81 6.59 4.68
C ALA A 76 -14.68 7.00 6.16
N GLU A 77 -15.36 8.10 6.48
CA GLU A 77 -16.32 8.22 7.58
C GLU A 77 -16.15 7.22 8.73
N ARG A 78 -15.46 7.66 9.79
CA ARG A 78 -15.84 7.26 11.16
C ARG A 78 -17.14 7.98 11.51
N GLY A 79 -18.24 7.47 10.96
CA GLY A 79 -19.60 7.86 11.32
C GLY A 79 -19.88 7.52 12.78
N ALA A 80 -20.50 8.46 13.47
CA ALA A 80 -20.84 8.42 14.87
C ALA A 80 -21.93 7.37 15.18
N GLU A 81 -21.69 6.57 16.21
CA GLU A 81 -22.72 5.87 17.00
C GLU A 81 -22.30 6.03 18.47
N ARG A 82 -23.12 6.44 19.44
CA ARG A 82 -24.54 6.83 19.45
C ARG A 82 -24.70 7.63 20.76
N GLY A 83 -25.32 8.80 20.72
CA GLY A 83 -25.75 9.49 21.93
C GLY A 83 -26.90 8.76 22.64
N ALA A 84 -26.90 8.89 23.95
CA ALA A 84 -28.04 9.02 24.88
C ALA A 84 -29.23 8.02 24.78
N GLU A 85 -29.50 7.31 25.88
CA GLU A 85 -30.73 7.44 26.71
C GLU A 85 -31.08 6.15 27.51
N ARG A 86 -31.68 6.39 28.69
CA ARG A 86 -32.26 5.51 29.72
C ARG A 86 -31.28 4.99 30.79
N GLY A 87 -31.51 5.18 32.07
CA GLY A 87 -32.65 5.74 32.80
C GLY A 87 -32.30 5.80 34.29
N ALA A 88 -32.98 6.70 34.99
CA ALA A 88 -32.91 6.86 36.43
C ALA A 88 -33.32 5.58 37.16
N GLU A 89 -32.69 5.35 38.31
CA GLU A 89 -33.31 4.71 39.47
C GLU A 89 -33.47 5.78 40.56
#